data_AF-A0A9W7E7U7-F1
#
_entry.id   AF-A0A9W7E7U7-F1
#
_cell.length_a   1.000
_cell.length_b   1.000
_cell.length_c   1.000
_cell.angle_alpha   90.00
_cell.angle_beta   90.00
_cell.angle_gamma   90.00
#
_symmetry.space_group_name_H-M   'P 1'
#
loop_
_entity.id
_entity.type
_entity.pdbx_description
1 polymer ?
#
loop_
_entity_poly.entity_id
_entity_poly.type
_entity_poly.pdbx_seq_one_letter_code
_entity_poly.pdbx_strand_id
1 'polypeptide(L)'
;KFFGANGSGLPKGEAERKAIAQQVREQAIKAGADAAQLMQVSDDALLTLATNTTCEITALTVPYAKNANTAVSMYSDDKAKNKNLPFNKKATGLARACGHGQAELFGDAFVSRYYDDEAADIWERKDFTVSDSLPNAAWCTLGGGGTGKGSGSSLSNLMSKMGNSGGQPQPNTIDMGKSAQPALGVGEQTEVQQIKGEVGGQQKYTWSQSADEVEIKLKVEKSTKSKYIKCKFTAKTIKVTIQGTTFLTGSLGGGIIIDDCTYTLAEGELCVTLGKRQGETQWPYAVKIE
;
A
#
# COMPACT_ATOMS: atom_id res chain seq x y z
N LYS A 1 -15.44 10.15 -6.59
CA LYS A 1 -16.92 10.02 -6.50
C LYS A 1 -17.30 8.75 -5.71
N PHE A 2 -18.37 8.81 -4.92
CA PHE A 2 -18.81 7.74 -4.02
C PHE A 2 -19.88 6.82 -4.64
N PHE A 3 -19.73 5.52 -4.42
CA PHE A 3 -20.69 4.48 -4.76
C PHE A 3 -21.14 3.77 -3.48
N GLY A 4 -22.23 4.25 -2.88
CA GLY A 4 -22.71 3.73 -1.61
C GLY A 4 -23.44 2.39 -1.71
N ALA A 5 -23.19 1.49 -0.76
CA ALA A 5 -23.97 0.30 -0.51
C ALA A 5 -24.48 0.34 0.95
N ASN A 6 -25.74 0.78 1.15
CA ASN A 6 -26.30 1.01 2.49
C ASN A 6 -26.35 -0.28 3.33
N GLY A 7 -25.55 -0.38 4.41
CA GLY A 7 -25.60 -1.47 5.39
C GLY A 7 -24.50 -1.38 6.46
N SER A 8 -24.79 -1.78 7.71
CA SER A 8 -23.81 -1.87 8.81
C SER A 8 -23.25 -3.29 8.94
N GLY A 9 -21.93 -3.48 8.79
CA GLY A 9 -21.31 -4.80 8.56
C GLY A 9 -20.45 -5.39 9.69
N LEU A 10 -20.81 -5.17 10.95
CA LEU A 10 -20.16 -5.90 12.05
C LEU A 10 -21.08 -7.00 12.57
N PRO A 11 -20.60 -8.25 12.73
CA PRO A 11 -21.40 -9.35 13.26
C PRO A 11 -21.82 -9.03 14.70
N LYS A 12 -23.14 -9.02 14.92
CA LYS A 12 -23.74 -8.55 16.19
C LYS A 12 -23.96 -9.70 17.19
N GLY A 13 -24.02 -10.95 16.72
CA GLY A 13 -24.29 -12.12 17.56
C GLY A 13 -23.04 -12.94 17.91
N GLU A 14 -22.97 -13.47 19.13
CA GLU A 14 -21.86 -14.33 19.59
C GLU A 14 -21.70 -15.59 18.72
N ALA A 15 -22.81 -16.20 18.29
CA ALA A 15 -22.81 -17.37 17.43
C ALA A 15 -22.23 -17.07 16.03
N GLU A 16 -22.53 -15.89 15.48
CA GLU A 16 -22.02 -15.43 14.19
C GLU A 16 -20.51 -15.16 14.25
N ARG A 17 -20.05 -14.55 15.36
CA ARG A 17 -18.62 -14.32 15.61
C ARG A 17 -17.82 -15.61 15.72
N LYS A 18 -18.34 -16.60 16.45
CA LYS A 18 -17.72 -17.94 16.55
C LYS A 18 -17.64 -18.65 15.21
N ALA A 19 -18.70 -18.55 14.39
CA ALA A 19 -18.72 -19.15 13.06
C ALA A 19 -17.67 -18.52 12.12
N ILE A 20 -17.54 -17.18 12.13
CA ILE A 20 -16.53 -16.47 11.33
C ILE A 20 -15.12 -16.83 11.81
N ALA A 21 -14.86 -16.81 13.12
CA ALA A 21 -13.56 -17.18 13.67
C ALA A 21 -13.18 -18.63 13.31
N GLN A 22 -14.12 -19.58 13.38
CA GLN A 22 -13.89 -20.95 12.93
C GLN A 22 -13.58 -21.03 11.43
N GLN A 23 -14.34 -20.31 10.59
CA GLN A 23 -14.09 -20.27 9.15
C GLN A 23 -12.70 -19.71 8.82
N VAL A 24 -12.25 -18.67 9.54
CA VAL A 24 -10.90 -18.09 9.39
C VAL A 24 -9.83 -19.12 9.76
N ARG A 25 -10.01 -19.87 10.85
CA ARG A 25 -9.08 -20.95 11.24
C ARG A 25 -9.01 -22.03 10.17
N GLU A 26 -10.15 -22.50 9.67
CA GLU A 26 -10.20 -23.54 8.63
C GLU A 26 -9.52 -23.09 7.32
N GLN A 27 -9.72 -21.83 6.93
CA GLN A 27 -9.06 -21.27 5.74
C GLN A 27 -7.56 -21.13 5.95
N ALA A 28 -7.11 -20.66 7.12
CA ALA A 28 -5.69 -20.51 7.42
C ALA A 28 -4.97 -21.87 7.48
N ILE A 29 -5.59 -22.90 8.08
CA ILE A 29 -5.07 -24.27 8.08
C ILE A 29 -4.97 -24.82 6.66
N LYS A 30 -6.00 -24.63 5.82
CA LYS A 30 -5.95 -25.01 4.40
C LYS A 30 -4.87 -24.27 3.63
N ALA A 31 -4.52 -23.06 4.04
CA ALA A 31 -3.43 -22.27 3.48
C ALA A 31 -2.04 -22.63 4.05
N GLY A 32 -1.94 -23.62 4.94
CA GLY A 32 -0.68 -24.15 5.48
C GLY A 32 -0.25 -23.56 6.82
N ALA A 33 -1.13 -22.83 7.52
CA ALA A 33 -0.84 -22.34 8.87
C ALA A 33 -0.92 -23.47 9.92
N ASP A 34 -0.11 -23.35 10.97
CA ASP A 34 -0.06 -24.33 12.06
C ASP A 34 -1.35 -24.28 12.90
N ALA A 35 -2.04 -25.42 12.95
CA ALA A 35 -3.32 -25.55 13.64
C ALA A 35 -3.19 -25.34 15.16
N ALA A 36 -2.09 -25.75 15.78
CA ALA A 36 -1.88 -25.61 17.22
C ALA A 36 -1.66 -24.14 17.60
N GLN A 37 -0.95 -23.38 16.76
CA GLN A 37 -0.78 -21.94 16.94
C GLN A 37 -2.10 -21.18 16.72
N LEU A 38 -2.87 -21.52 15.69
CA LEU A 38 -4.16 -20.89 15.39
C LEU A 38 -5.25 -21.13 16.46
N MET A 39 -5.16 -22.26 17.17
CA MET A 39 -6.06 -22.57 18.29
C MET A 39 -5.74 -21.74 19.54
N GLN A 40 -4.54 -21.17 19.65
CA GLN A 40 -4.17 -20.25 20.74
C GLN A 40 -4.61 -18.80 20.50
N VAL A 41 -4.99 -18.46 19.26
CA VAL A 41 -5.50 -17.12 18.91
C VAL A 41 -6.96 -17.00 19.33
N SER A 42 -7.30 -15.94 20.05
CA SER A 42 -8.68 -15.68 20.50
C SER A 42 -9.61 -15.41 19.31
N ASP A 43 -10.90 -15.71 19.49
CA ASP A 43 -11.93 -15.44 18.48
C ASP A 43 -11.98 -13.95 18.11
N ASP A 44 -11.82 -13.06 19.10
CA ASP A 44 -11.82 -11.61 18.87
C ASP A 44 -10.61 -11.13 18.07
N ALA A 45 -9.43 -11.72 18.27
CA ALA A 45 -8.24 -11.38 17.51
C ALA A 45 -8.36 -11.84 16.05
N LEU A 46 -8.90 -13.04 15.83
CA LEU A 46 -9.19 -13.55 14.48
C LEU A 46 -10.26 -12.72 13.78
N LEU A 47 -11.31 -12.34 14.50
CA LEU A 47 -12.35 -11.48 13.96
C LEU A 47 -11.79 -10.11 13.57
N THR A 48 -10.96 -9.52 14.43
CA THR A 48 -10.28 -8.24 14.15
C THR A 48 -9.43 -8.35 12.89
N LEU A 49 -8.66 -9.43 12.71
CA LEU A 49 -7.86 -9.64 11.50
C LEU A 49 -8.73 -9.88 10.25
N ALA A 50 -9.86 -10.55 10.41
CA ALA A 50 -10.77 -10.86 9.32
C ALA A 50 -11.63 -9.67 8.88
N THR A 51 -11.88 -8.73 9.79
CA THR A 51 -12.75 -7.56 9.57
C THR A 51 -12.02 -6.23 9.66
N ASN A 52 -10.70 -6.18 9.82
CA ASN A 52 -9.98 -4.92 9.70
C ASN A 52 -10.18 -4.36 8.29
N THR A 53 -10.17 -3.04 8.16
CA THR A 53 -10.42 -2.39 6.88
C THR A 53 -9.10 -2.18 6.17
N THR A 54 -8.92 -2.93 5.09
CA THR A 54 -7.86 -2.74 4.12
C THR A 54 -8.47 -2.17 2.83
N CYS A 55 -7.68 -1.40 2.08
CA CYS A 55 -8.14 -0.70 0.89
C CYS A 55 -7.48 -1.34 -0.34
N GLU A 56 -8.29 -1.94 -1.21
CA GLU A 56 -7.88 -2.41 -2.53
C GLU A 56 -7.96 -1.27 -3.53
N ILE A 57 -6.91 -1.11 -4.34
CA ILE A 57 -6.90 -0.16 -5.46
C ILE A 57 -6.99 -0.95 -6.77
N THR A 58 -8.15 -0.93 -7.40
CA THR A 58 -8.36 -1.50 -8.74
C THR A 58 -8.13 -0.42 -9.80
N ALA A 59 -7.11 -0.60 -10.64
CA ALA A 59 -6.94 0.21 -11.85
C ALA A 59 -7.99 -0.17 -12.89
N LEU A 60 -9.00 0.69 -13.08
CA LEU A 60 -10.01 0.49 -14.11
C LEU A 60 -9.44 0.80 -15.50
N THR A 61 -8.57 1.81 -15.56
CA THR A 61 -7.75 2.13 -16.73
C THR A 61 -6.39 2.63 -16.27
N VAL A 62 -5.37 2.39 -17.07
CA VAL A 62 -4.00 2.91 -16.87
C VAL A 62 -3.76 4.11 -17.79
N PRO A 63 -2.83 5.02 -17.50
CA PRO A 63 -2.50 6.11 -18.40
C PRO A 63 -1.73 5.57 -19.62
N TYR A 64 -2.17 5.90 -20.83
CA TYR A 64 -1.44 5.58 -22.05
C TYR A 64 -1.82 6.50 -23.21
N ALA A 65 -1.02 6.53 -24.28
CA ALA A 65 -1.21 7.49 -25.37
C ALA A 65 -2.63 7.50 -25.98
N LYS A 66 -3.32 6.36 -26.11
CA LYS A 66 -4.66 6.32 -26.74
C LYS A 66 -5.79 6.80 -25.84
N ASN A 67 -5.58 6.90 -24.53
CA ASN A 67 -6.53 7.52 -23.61
C ASN A 67 -6.06 8.90 -23.13
N ALA A 68 -5.16 9.54 -23.89
CA ALA A 68 -4.59 10.84 -23.56
C ALA A 68 -4.00 10.85 -22.14
N ASN A 69 -3.26 9.79 -21.78
CA ASN A 69 -2.59 9.66 -20.48
C ASN A 69 -3.54 9.83 -19.28
N THR A 70 -4.83 9.50 -19.46
CA THR A 70 -5.86 9.64 -18.43
C THR A 70 -6.24 8.28 -17.86
N ALA A 71 -6.16 8.14 -16.55
CA ALA A 71 -6.43 6.90 -15.84
C ALA A 71 -7.59 7.07 -14.84
N VAL A 72 -8.16 5.93 -14.46
CA VAL A 72 -9.25 5.86 -13.47
C VAL A 72 -8.96 4.71 -12.53
N SER A 73 -8.95 5.01 -11.23
CA SER A 73 -8.75 4.03 -10.16
C SER A 73 -9.97 3.95 -9.26
N MET A 74 -10.30 2.74 -8.83
CA MET A 74 -11.35 2.44 -7.87
C MET A 74 -10.74 1.94 -6.57
N TYR A 75 -11.22 2.47 -5.46
CA TYR A 75 -10.82 2.13 -4.10
C TYR A 75 -11.99 1.44 -3.43
N SER A 76 -11.77 0.26 -2.86
CA SER A 76 -12.80 -0.53 -2.18
C SER A 76 -12.21 -1.29 -1.02
N ASP A 77 -13.06 -1.71 -0.09
CA ASP A 77 -12.68 -2.57 1.03
C ASP A 77 -12.58 -4.03 0.54
N ASP A 78 -11.37 -4.59 0.49
CA ASP A 78 -11.12 -5.99 0.08
C ASP A 78 -11.76 -7.02 1.01
N LYS A 79 -12.08 -6.61 2.25
CA LYS A 79 -12.74 -7.43 3.27
C LYS A 79 -14.23 -7.10 3.40
N ALA A 80 -14.80 -6.31 2.49
CA ALA A 80 -16.22 -5.96 2.50
C ALA A 80 -17.14 -7.19 2.51
N LYS A 81 -16.77 -8.26 1.82
CA LYS A 81 -17.52 -9.53 1.83
C LYS A 81 -17.47 -10.23 3.19
N ASN A 82 -16.32 -10.22 3.87
CA ASN A 82 -16.15 -10.78 5.22
C ASN A 82 -16.94 -9.98 6.27
N LYS A 83 -17.09 -8.68 6.03
CA LYS A 83 -17.95 -7.77 6.80
C LYS A 83 -19.43 -7.88 6.44
N ASN A 84 -19.81 -8.83 5.58
CA ASN A 84 -21.18 -9.01 5.13
C ASN A 84 -21.81 -7.72 4.56
N LEU A 85 -20.99 -6.88 3.93
CA LEU A 85 -21.46 -5.64 3.32
C LEU A 85 -22.28 -5.94 2.05
N PRO A 86 -23.26 -5.09 1.70
CA PRO A 86 -24.13 -5.35 0.57
C PRO A 86 -23.39 -5.29 -0.76
N PHE A 87 -23.81 -6.14 -1.71
CA PHE A 87 -23.26 -6.16 -3.06
C PHE A 87 -23.46 -4.82 -3.79
N ASN A 88 -22.37 -4.25 -4.29
CA ASN A 88 -22.39 -2.97 -4.96
C ASN A 88 -22.53 -3.16 -6.48
N LYS A 89 -23.79 -3.20 -6.95
CA LYS A 89 -24.13 -3.37 -8.37
C LYS A 89 -23.46 -2.32 -9.27
N LYS A 90 -23.34 -1.07 -8.80
CA LYS A 90 -22.82 0.04 -9.61
C LYS A 90 -21.30 -0.05 -9.76
N ALA A 91 -20.58 -0.23 -8.66
CA ALA A 91 -19.12 -0.39 -8.69
C ALA A 91 -18.73 -1.66 -9.46
N THR A 92 -19.43 -2.77 -9.22
CA THR A 92 -19.20 -4.02 -9.95
C THR A 92 -19.48 -3.88 -11.45
N GLY A 93 -20.58 -3.21 -11.82
CA GLY A 93 -20.90 -2.97 -13.23
C GLY A 93 -19.84 -2.11 -13.93
N LEU A 94 -19.34 -1.06 -13.24
CA LEU A 94 -18.29 -0.21 -13.77
C LEU A 94 -16.97 -0.97 -13.93
N ALA A 95 -16.56 -1.76 -12.93
CA ALA A 95 -15.34 -2.57 -13.00
C ALA A 95 -15.40 -3.58 -14.16
N ARG A 96 -16.52 -4.30 -14.30
CA ARG A 96 -16.73 -5.27 -15.39
C ARG A 96 -16.69 -4.61 -16.77
N ALA A 97 -17.29 -3.43 -16.91
CA ALA A 97 -17.23 -2.67 -18.15
C ALA A 97 -15.81 -2.24 -18.54
N CYS A 98 -14.90 -2.12 -17.57
CA CYS A 98 -13.49 -1.78 -17.77
C CYS A 98 -12.60 -3.02 -17.97
N GLY A 99 -13.17 -4.21 -18.18
CA GLY A 99 -12.42 -5.46 -18.43
C GLY A 99 -12.30 -6.41 -17.23
N HIS A 100 -12.75 -5.99 -16.04
CA HIS A 100 -12.69 -6.82 -14.82
C HIS A 100 -13.89 -7.77 -14.72
N GLY A 101 -14.05 -8.68 -15.69
CA GLY A 101 -15.26 -9.49 -15.88
C GLY A 101 -15.69 -10.34 -14.67
N GLN A 102 -14.73 -10.74 -13.82
CA GLN A 102 -14.98 -11.54 -12.61
C GLN A 102 -15.10 -10.69 -11.33
N ALA A 103 -15.05 -9.36 -11.43
CA ALA A 103 -15.13 -8.51 -10.25
C ALA A 103 -16.47 -8.67 -9.53
N GLU A 104 -16.40 -8.74 -8.20
CA GLU A 104 -17.53 -8.71 -7.28
C GLU A 104 -17.19 -7.76 -6.13
N LEU A 105 -17.72 -6.53 -6.20
CA LEU A 105 -17.48 -5.51 -5.18
C LEU A 105 -18.64 -5.45 -4.20
N PHE A 106 -18.31 -5.39 -2.92
CA PHE A 106 -19.25 -5.25 -1.80
C PHE A 106 -18.93 -3.97 -1.04
N GLY A 107 -19.92 -3.40 -0.36
CA GLY A 107 -19.73 -2.16 0.38
C GLY A 107 -19.52 -0.95 -0.52
N ASP A 108 -18.95 0.09 0.07
CA ASP A 108 -18.71 1.35 -0.63
C ASP A 108 -17.49 1.28 -1.54
N ALA A 109 -17.54 2.00 -2.66
CA ALA A 109 -16.40 2.19 -3.52
C ALA A 109 -16.20 3.67 -3.86
N PHE A 110 -14.95 4.08 -3.99
CA PHE A 110 -14.56 5.44 -4.36
C PHE A 110 -13.81 5.40 -5.68
N VAL A 111 -14.13 6.30 -6.59
CA VAL A 111 -13.46 6.37 -7.90
C VAL A 111 -12.78 7.72 -8.08
N SER A 112 -11.54 7.71 -8.56
CA SER A 112 -10.77 8.89 -8.91
C SER A 112 -10.33 8.82 -10.39
N ARG A 113 -10.20 9.98 -11.02
CA ARG A 113 -9.59 10.12 -12.35
C ARG A 113 -8.38 11.02 -12.24
N TYR A 114 -7.35 10.71 -13.00
CA TYR A 114 -6.13 11.49 -13.03
C TYR A 114 -5.50 11.45 -14.42
N TYR A 115 -4.75 12.48 -14.74
CA TYR A 115 -3.84 12.54 -15.87
C TYR A 115 -2.43 12.29 -15.35
N ASP A 116 -1.69 11.43 -16.03
CA ASP A 116 -0.35 11.02 -15.64
C ASP A 116 0.49 10.78 -16.89
N ASP A 117 1.41 11.71 -17.16
CA ASP A 117 2.38 11.61 -18.23
C ASP A 117 3.77 11.45 -17.61
N GLU A 118 4.17 10.20 -17.44
CA GLU A 118 5.46 9.84 -16.85
C GLU A 118 6.64 10.44 -17.63
N ALA A 119 6.53 10.56 -18.96
CA ALA A 119 7.60 11.09 -19.80
C ALA A 119 7.79 12.60 -19.60
N ALA A 120 6.69 13.32 -19.31
CA ALA A 120 6.70 14.75 -19.05
C ALA A 120 6.80 15.11 -17.56
N ASP A 121 6.77 14.12 -16.64
CA ASP A 121 6.68 14.30 -15.19
C ASP A 121 5.47 15.18 -14.78
N ILE A 122 4.33 14.97 -15.43
CA ILE A 122 3.09 15.72 -15.20
C ILE A 122 2.04 14.81 -14.57
N TRP A 123 1.54 15.21 -13.40
CA TRP A 123 0.45 14.54 -12.72
C TRP A 123 -0.64 15.52 -12.29
N GLU A 124 -1.89 15.23 -12.66
CA GLU A 124 -3.04 16.08 -12.34
C GLU A 124 -4.27 15.27 -11.97
N ARG A 125 -4.96 15.65 -10.90
CA ARG A 125 -6.32 15.15 -10.64
C ARG A 125 -7.28 15.72 -11.68
N LYS A 126 -8.14 14.87 -12.23
CA LYS A 126 -9.20 15.27 -13.14
C LYS A 126 -10.56 14.98 -12.51
N ASP A 127 -11.54 15.78 -12.89
CA ASP A 127 -12.90 15.58 -12.42
C ASP A 127 -13.49 14.26 -12.92
N PHE A 128 -14.24 13.61 -12.03
CA PHE A 128 -14.99 12.40 -12.31
C PHE A 128 -16.46 12.63 -11.99
N THR A 129 -17.26 12.81 -13.03
CA THR A 129 -18.65 13.24 -12.95
C THR A 129 -19.63 12.05 -12.87
N VAL A 130 -20.93 12.34 -12.93
CA VAL A 130 -21.96 11.29 -12.92
C VAL A 130 -22.06 10.54 -14.24
N SER A 131 -21.93 11.22 -15.37
CA SER A 131 -21.88 10.56 -16.67
C SER A 131 -20.68 9.61 -16.77
N ASP A 132 -19.56 9.97 -16.13
CA ASP A 132 -18.36 9.13 -16.09
C ASP A 132 -18.53 7.82 -15.32
N SER A 133 -19.48 7.79 -14.36
CA SER A 133 -19.75 6.61 -13.53
C SER A 133 -20.60 5.53 -14.20
N LEU A 134 -21.04 5.75 -15.44
CA LEU A 134 -21.87 4.81 -16.16
C LEU A 134 -21.02 3.71 -16.81
N PRO A 135 -21.42 2.42 -16.72
CA PRO A 135 -20.68 1.33 -17.35
C PRO A 135 -20.53 1.44 -18.88
N ASN A 136 -21.33 2.27 -19.55
CA ASN A 136 -21.25 2.53 -20.99
C ASN A 136 -20.51 3.83 -21.34
N ALA A 137 -19.86 4.48 -20.36
CA ALA A 137 -19.07 5.67 -20.62
C ALA A 137 -17.93 5.35 -21.61
N ALA A 138 -17.65 6.26 -22.55
CA ALA A 138 -16.72 6.03 -23.65
C ALA A 138 -15.31 5.61 -23.19
N TRP A 139 -14.89 6.02 -22.01
CA TRP A 139 -13.59 5.66 -21.44
C TRP A 139 -13.53 4.20 -20.95
N CYS A 140 -14.66 3.57 -20.62
CA CYS A 140 -14.72 2.18 -20.13
C CYS A 140 -14.30 1.18 -21.21
N THR A 141 -14.69 1.42 -22.47
CA THR A 141 -14.38 0.53 -23.61
C THR A 141 -12.96 0.71 -24.14
N LEU A 142 -12.30 1.81 -23.79
CA LEU A 142 -10.87 2.05 -24.02
C LEU A 142 -10.00 1.32 -22.97
N GLY A 143 -10.61 0.54 -22.08
CA GLY A 143 -9.95 -0.22 -21.03
C GLY A 143 -9.07 -1.35 -21.57
N GLY A 144 -7.77 -1.03 -21.73
CA GLY A 144 -6.67 -2.00 -21.76
C GLY A 144 -6.29 -2.52 -20.37
N GLY A 145 -7.21 -2.51 -19.40
CA GLY A 145 -7.04 -3.08 -18.06
C GLY A 145 -7.11 -4.60 -18.09
N GLY A 146 -6.17 -5.23 -18.79
CA GLY A 146 -5.80 -6.64 -18.66
C GLY A 146 -6.92 -7.68 -18.85
N THR A 147 -6.96 -8.28 -20.04
CA THR A 147 -7.10 -9.74 -20.20
C THR A 147 -5.88 -10.52 -19.66
N GLY A 148 -5.21 -9.98 -18.65
CA GLY A 148 -4.12 -10.62 -17.94
C GLY A 148 -4.71 -11.56 -16.90
N LYS A 149 -4.51 -12.86 -17.11
CA LYS A 149 -4.62 -13.87 -16.07
C LYS A 149 -4.04 -13.34 -14.74
N GLY A 150 -4.89 -13.18 -13.74
CA GLY A 150 -4.54 -13.28 -12.33
C GLY A 150 -4.02 -12.02 -11.64
N SER A 151 -4.93 -11.15 -11.18
CA SER A 151 -4.80 -10.52 -9.85
C SER A 151 -5.72 -11.25 -8.87
N GLY A 152 -5.56 -12.57 -8.84
CA GLY A 152 -6.47 -13.54 -8.23
C GLY A 152 -5.90 -14.94 -8.35
N SER A 153 -4.63 -15.11 -7.96
CA SER A 153 -4.00 -16.41 -7.79
C SER A 153 -2.90 -16.28 -6.76
N SER A 154 -3.36 -16.43 -5.51
CA SER A 154 -2.79 -17.23 -4.42
C SER A 154 -1.28 -17.45 -4.38
N LEU A 155 -0.74 -17.45 -3.15
CA LEU A 155 0.56 -18.01 -2.71
C LEU A 155 1.07 -19.24 -3.51
N SER A 156 0.19 -20.02 -4.14
CA SER A 156 0.51 -21.13 -5.05
C SER A 156 1.41 -20.78 -6.24
N ASN A 157 1.32 -19.57 -6.83
CA ASN A 157 2.22 -19.14 -7.92
C ASN A 157 3.62 -18.72 -7.44
N LEU A 158 3.75 -18.36 -6.16
CA LEU A 158 5.04 -18.08 -5.53
C LEU A 158 5.78 -19.38 -5.18
N MET A 159 5.04 -20.42 -4.76
CA MET A 159 5.60 -21.71 -4.33
C MET A 159 6.03 -22.61 -5.50
N SER A 160 5.35 -22.54 -6.64
CA SER A 160 5.70 -23.27 -7.87
C SER A 160 6.96 -22.73 -8.56
N LYS A 161 7.32 -21.47 -8.35
CA LYS A 161 8.59 -20.88 -8.81
C LYS A 161 9.80 -21.23 -7.94
N MET A 162 9.60 -21.80 -6.75
CA MET A 162 10.67 -22.16 -5.82
C MET A 162 11.10 -23.63 -5.91
N GLY A 163 10.38 -24.46 -6.69
CA GLY A 163 10.60 -25.91 -6.78
C GLY A 163 11.44 -26.41 -7.96
N ASN A 164 11.99 -25.53 -8.81
CA ASN A 164 12.77 -25.97 -9.98
C ASN A 164 13.98 -25.08 -10.24
N SER A 165 15.01 -25.23 -9.41
CA SER A 165 16.33 -24.61 -9.58
C SER A 165 17.28 -25.57 -10.29
N GLY A 166 17.51 -25.34 -11.59
CA GLY A 166 18.57 -25.99 -12.34
C GLY A 166 18.89 -25.24 -13.63
N GLY A 167 19.91 -24.38 -13.62
CA GLY A 167 20.53 -23.84 -14.84
C GLY A 167 20.75 -22.32 -14.86
N GLN A 168 22.02 -21.93 -14.96
CA GLN A 168 22.59 -20.57 -14.97
C GLN A 168 22.81 -20.09 -16.45
N PRO A 169 23.35 -18.87 -16.75
CA PRO A 169 22.67 -17.57 -16.87
C PRO A 169 22.87 -16.80 -18.23
N GLN A 170 22.28 -15.59 -18.30
CA GLN A 170 22.60 -14.36 -19.10
C GLN A 170 21.86 -14.10 -20.44
N PRO A 171 21.79 -12.84 -20.94
CA PRO A 171 21.33 -11.59 -20.30
C PRO A 171 20.37 -10.77 -21.21
N ASN A 172 19.49 -9.92 -20.63
CA ASN A 172 19.17 -8.60 -21.21
C ASN A 172 18.30 -7.74 -20.26
N THR A 173 18.67 -6.47 -20.27
CA THR A 173 18.16 -5.28 -19.57
C THR A 173 16.72 -4.88 -19.89
N ILE A 174 16.07 -4.21 -18.93
CA ILE A 174 15.04 -3.12 -18.93
C ILE A 174 14.34 -3.21 -17.55
N ASP A 175 14.73 -2.43 -16.54
CA ASP A 175 14.21 -1.09 -16.18
C ASP A 175 12.67 -0.98 -16.11
N MET A 176 12.12 -0.95 -14.89
CA MET A 176 10.71 -0.60 -14.59
C MET A 176 10.62 -0.01 -13.17
N GLY A 177 10.70 1.32 -13.07
CA GLY A 177 10.26 2.09 -11.89
C GLY A 177 8.78 1.83 -11.58
N LYS A 178 8.36 1.60 -10.34
CA LYS A 178 8.17 2.57 -9.23
C LYS A 178 7.24 3.74 -9.57
N SER A 179 5.94 3.44 -9.69
CA SER A 179 4.87 4.42 -9.48
C SER A 179 4.38 4.32 -8.04
N ALA A 180 4.86 5.23 -7.20
CA ALA A 180 4.40 5.43 -5.84
C ALA A 180 3.05 6.16 -5.85
N GLN A 181 1.98 5.48 -5.44
CA GLN A 181 0.68 6.12 -5.14
C GLN A 181 0.69 6.72 -3.73
N PRO A 182 0.04 7.88 -3.51
CA PRO A 182 -0.08 8.50 -2.20
C PRO A 182 -1.12 7.77 -1.34
N ALA A 183 -0.69 7.30 -0.17
CA ALA A 183 -1.56 6.72 0.85
C ALA A 183 -2.47 7.80 1.46
N LEU A 184 -3.78 7.62 1.28
CA LEU A 184 -4.82 8.28 2.08
C LEU A 184 -5.01 7.45 3.36
N GLY A 185 -4.40 7.91 4.46
CA GLY A 185 -4.52 7.28 5.76
C GLY A 185 -5.89 7.53 6.41
N VAL A 186 -6.65 6.46 6.63
CA VAL A 186 -7.58 6.35 7.76
C VAL A 186 -6.86 5.47 8.79
N GLY A 187 -6.63 6.05 9.97
CA GLY A 187 -5.68 5.53 10.94
C GLY A 187 -6.03 4.16 11.53
N GLU A 188 -5.01 3.33 11.65
CA GLU A 188 -4.90 2.30 12.66
C GLU A 188 -3.91 2.82 13.71
N GLN A 189 -4.40 3.07 14.93
CA GLN A 189 -3.56 3.46 16.05
C GLN A 189 -2.87 2.21 16.59
N THR A 190 -1.79 1.80 15.95
CA THR A 190 -0.72 1.09 16.67
C THR A 190 -0.04 2.13 17.56
N GLU A 191 0.26 1.78 18.81
CA GLU A 191 0.89 2.69 19.76
C GLU A 191 2.32 3.04 19.30
N VAL A 192 2.43 4.05 18.44
CA VAL A 192 3.70 4.48 17.86
C VAL A 192 4.46 5.30 18.90
N GLN A 193 5.43 4.68 19.58
CA GLN A 193 6.34 5.42 20.46
C GLN A 193 7.20 6.35 19.59
N GLN A 194 6.86 7.64 19.58
CA GLN A 194 7.69 8.68 18.96
C GLN A 194 8.90 8.94 19.86
N ILE A 195 10.07 8.52 19.41
CA ILE A 195 11.33 8.71 20.10
C ILE A 195 12.01 9.95 19.53
N LYS A 196 12.50 10.82 20.40
CA LYS A 196 13.25 12.01 19.99
C LYS A 196 14.68 11.63 19.65
N GLY A 197 15.17 12.08 18.49
CA GLY A 197 16.55 11.92 18.06
C GLY A 197 17.33 13.23 18.21
N GLU A 198 18.55 13.13 18.73
CA GLU A 198 19.44 14.28 18.94
C GLU A 198 20.63 14.26 18.00
N VAL A 199 21.00 15.44 17.48
CA VAL A 199 22.21 15.69 16.71
C VAL A 199 22.99 16.77 17.46
N GLY A 200 24.18 16.44 17.97
CA GLY A 200 25.02 17.43 18.69
C GLY A 200 24.34 18.07 19.90
N GLY A 201 23.47 17.34 20.61
CA GLY A 201 22.72 17.84 21.77
C GLY A 201 21.50 18.71 21.44
N GLN A 202 21.13 18.82 20.16
CA GLN A 202 19.91 19.50 19.71
C GLN A 202 18.94 18.48 19.10
N GLN A 203 17.66 18.54 19.51
CA GLN A 203 16.60 17.73 18.89
C GLN A 203 16.40 18.17 17.45
N LYS A 204 16.83 17.33 16.50
CA LYS A 204 16.76 17.60 15.06
C LYS A 204 15.75 16.75 14.32
N TYR A 205 15.38 15.58 14.87
CA TYR A 205 14.41 14.69 14.25
C TYR A 205 13.59 13.92 15.30
N THR A 206 12.42 13.45 14.89
CA THR A 206 11.66 12.43 15.63
C THR A 206 11.65 11.17 14.80
N TRP A 207 11.52 10.01 15.45
CA TRP A 207 11.43 8.75 14.73
C TRP A 207 10.49 7.78 15.41
N SER A 208 9.99 6.85 14.62
CA SER A 208 9.09 5.77 15.01
C SER A 208 9.43 4.51 14.25
N GLN A 209 8.96 3.36 14.71
CA GLN A 209 9.12 2.09 14.00
C GLN A 209 7.91 1.18 14.19
N SER A 210 7.67 0.35 13.17
CA SER A 210 6.80 -0.82 13.22
C SER A 210 7.66 -2.09 13.19
N ALA A 211 7.06 -3.27 13.02
CA ALA A 211 7.81 -4.51 12.81
C ALA A 211 8.65 -4.46 11.52
N ASP A 212 8.16 -3.78 10.49
CA ASP A 212 8.71 -3.86 9.14
C ASP A 212 9.37 -2.55 8.67
N GLU A 213 9.12 -1.42 9.35
CA GLU A 213 9.58 -0.10 8.90
C GLU A 213 10.11 0.79 10.03
N VAL A 214 10.96 1.74 9.67
CA VAL A 214 11.39 2.87 10.51
C VAL A 214 11.05 4.18 9.80
N GLU A 215 10.37 5.09 10.48
CA GLU A 215 10.06 6.43 9.99
C GLU A 215 10.88 7.49 10.73
N ILE A 216 11.52 8.39 10.00
CA ILE A 216 12.32 9.51 10.52
C ILE A 216 11.73 10.81 10.00
N LYS A 217 11.30 11.70 10.91
CA LYS A 217 10.69 13.00 10.59
C LYS A 217 11.64 14.14 10.92
N LEU A 218 11.95 14.93 9.92
CA LEU A 218 12.84 16.09 9.96
C LEU A 218 12.03 17.35 9.68
N LYS A 219 12.11 18.35 10.57
CA LYS A 219 11.54 19.67 10.28
C LYS A 219 12.40 20.39 9.26
N VAL A 220 11.78 20.89 8.20
CA VAL A 220 12.43 21.63 7.11
C VAL A 220 11.72 22.95 6.85
N GLU A 221 12.34 23.87 6.13
CA GLU A 221 11.67 25.12 5.77
C GLU A 221 10.48 24.84 4.82
N LYS A 222 9.37 25.56 5.00
CA LYS A 222 8.16 25.41 4.17
C LYS A 222 8.40 25.72 2.68
N SER A 223 9.44 26.49 2.37
CA SER A 223 9.86 26.81 1.00
C SER A 223 10.65 25.69 0.33
N THR A 224 11.06 24.65 1.09
CA THR A 224 11.84 23.52 0.58
C THR A 224 11.04 22.78 -0.48
N LYS A 225 11.67 22.50 -1.62
CA LYS A 225 11.09 21.72 -2.72
C LYS A 225 11.81 20.38 -2.81
N SER A 226 11.09 19.33 -3.22
CA SER A 226 11.64 17.96 -3.32
C SER A 226 12.94 17.89 -4.14
N LYS A 227 13.04 18.66 -5.24
CA LYS A 227 14.26 18.74 -6.08
C LYS A 227 15.55 19.16 -5.35
N TYR A 228 15.43 19.76 -4.17
CA TYR A 228 16.57 20.19 -3.35
C TYR A 228 16.96 19.16 -2.30
N ILE A 229 16.20 18.07 -2.16
CA ILE A 229 16.42 17.00 -1.20
C ILE A 229 17.14 15.86 -1.90
N LYS A 230 18.18 15.33 -1.26
CA LYS A 230 18.89 14.14 -1.71
C LYS A 230 19.05 13.19 -0.53
N CYS A 231 18.31 12.09 -0.58
CA CYS A 231 18.45 10.98 0.36
C CYS A 231 19.31 9.89 -0.28
N LYS A 232 20.37 9.47 0.39
CA LYS A 232 21.20 8.34 0.01
C LYS A 232 21.10 7.28 1.09
N PHE A 233 20.75 6.07 0.67
CA PHE A 233 20.63 4.90 1.52
C PHE A 233 21.73 3.90 1.17
N THR A 234 22.32 3.29 2.18
CA THR A 234 23.11 2.07 2.03
C THR A 234 22.57 1.04 3.01
N ALA A 235 23.01 -0.22 2.92
CA ALA A 235 22.49 -1.32 3.74
C ALA A 235 22.43 -1.03 5.25
N LYS A 236 23.26 -0.12 5.77
CA LYS A 236 23.28 0.29 7.19
C LYS A 236 23.53 1.79 7.42
N THR A 237 23.44 2.64 6.40
CA THR A 237 23.66 4.09 6.59
C THR A 237 22.66 4.92 5.82
N ILE A 238 22.43 6.13 6.32
CA ILE A 238 21.61 7.15 5.68
C ILE A 238 22.39 8.45 5.57
N LYS A 239 22.19 9.17 4.46
CA LYS A 239 22.61 10.56 4.31
C LYS A 239 21.50 11.38 3.65
N VAL A 240 21.01 12.39 4.36
CA VAL A 240 20.03 13.37 3.90
C VAL A 240 20.76 14.70 3.67
N THR A 241 20.66 15.24 2.46
CA THR A 241 21.24 16.53 2.07
C THR A 241 20.14 17.43 1.53
N ILE A 242 20.10 18.69 1.97
CA ILE A 242 19.14 19.71 1.52
C ILE A 242 19.94 20.89 0.97
N GLN A 243 19.72 21.24 -0.31
CA GLN A 243 20.43 22.32 -1.01
C GLN A 243 21.98 22.22 -0.91
N GLY A 244 22.51 20.99 -0.88
CA GLY A 244 23.95 20.74 -0.75
C GLY A 244 24.47 20.65 0.70
N THR A 245 23.68 21.08 1.69
CA THR A 245 24.03 20.98 3.11
C THR A 245 23.61 19.63 3.68
N THR A 246 24.53 18.90 4.33
CA THR A 246 24.23 17.63 4.98
C THR A 246 23.38 17.90 6.23
N PHE A 247 22.15 17.38 6.22
CA PHE A 247 21.15 17.62 7.27
C PHE A 247 21.16 16.50 8.32
N LEU A 248 21.28 15.25 7.86
CA LEU A 248 21.38 14.06 8.68
C LEU A 248 22.33 13.07 8.00
N THR A 249 23.28 12.51 8.73
CA THR A 249 24.15 11.45 8.24
C THR A 249 24.53 10.54 9.40
N GLY A 250 24.58 9.23 9.17
CA GLY A 250 24.97 8.29 10.22
C GLY A 250 24.64 6.84 9.92
N SER A 251 25.00 6.00 10.88
CA SER A 251 24.75 4.56 10.90
C SER A 251 23.36 4.25 11.43
N LEU A 252 22.67 3.31 10.80
CA LEU A 252 21.31 2.90 11.16
C LEU A 252 21.32 1.85 12.29
N GLY A 253 20.22 1.76 13.04
CA GLY A 253 20.06 0.79 14.13
C GLY A 253 20.00 -0.68 13.68
N GLY A 254 19.73 -0.93 12.40
CA GLY A 254 19.69 -2.26 11.80
C GLY A 254 19.84 -2.22 10.27
N GLY A 255 19.69 -3.37 9.63
CA GLY A 255 19.76 -3.50 8.18
C GLY A 255 18.49 -3.03 7.47
N ILE A 256 18.64 -2.41 6.30
CA ILE A 256 17.53 -1.99 5.44
C ILE A 256 17.49 -2.75 4.11
N ILE A 257 16.30 -2.75 3.49
CA ILE A 257 16.09 -3.06 2.07
C ILE A 257 16.05 -1.74 1.33
N ILE A 258 17.12 -1.43 0.57
CA ILE A 258 17.30 -0.11 -0.06
C ILE A 258 16.14 0.23 -0.99
N ASP A 259 15.61 -0.76 -1.71
CA ASP A 259 14.50 -0.56 -2.64
C ASP A 259 13.16 -0.26 -1.95
N ASP A 260 13.02 -0.58 -0.66
CA ASP A 260 11.83 -0.28 0.14
C ASP A 260 11.98 1.03 0.93
N CYS A 261 13.10 1.74 0.75
CA CYS A 261 13.31 3.04 1.38
C CYS A 261 12.75 4.17 0.50
N THR A 262 12.01 5.10 1.12
CA THR A 262 11.42 6.25 0.44
C THR A 262 11.52 7.50 1.30
N TYR A 263 11.23 8.66 0.72
CA TYR A 263 11.02 9.89 1.46
C TYR A 263 9.85 10.68 0.89
N THR A 264 9.15 11.40 1.76
CA THR A 264 8.05 12.29 1.39
C THR A 264 8.27 13.66 2.02
N LEU A 265 7.86 14.70 1.30
CA LEU A 265 7.92 16.08 1.77
C LEU A 265 6.50 16.64 1.79
N ALA A 266 6.03 17.01 2.97
CA ALA A 266 4.70 17.61 3.15
C ALA A 266 4.76 18.72 4.20
N GLU A 267 4.16 19.88 3.90
CA GLU A 267 3.89 20.97 4.86
C GLU A 267 5.09 21.47 5.71
N GLY A 268 6.33 21.34 5.22
CA GLY A 268 7.54 21.71 5.97
C GLY A 268 8.12 20.59 6.83
N GLU A 269 7.72 19.35 6.58
CA GLU A 269 8.26 18.15 7.21
C GLU A 269 8.73 17.17 6.14
N LEU A 270 9.97 16.69 6.29
CA LEU A 270 10.55 15.62 5.50
C LEU A 270 10.43 14.32 6.30
N CYS A 271 9.62 13.38 5.82
CA CYS A 271 9.50 12.05 6.38
C CYS A 271 10.34 11.07 5.53
N VAL A 272 11.22 10.30 6.17
CA VAL A 272 12.00 9.26 5.54
C VAL A 272 11.54 7.92 6.09
N THR A 273 11.11 7.03 5.21
CA THR A 273 10.66 5.67 5.56
C THR A 273 11.71 4.67 5.12
N LEU A 274 12.12 3.78 6.03
CA LEU A 274 13.12 2.76 5.81
C LEU A 274 12.49 1.37 5.98
N GLY A 275 12.47 0.58 4.90
CA GLY A 275 12.08 -0.84 4.97
C GLY A 275 13.16 -1.66 5.68
N LYS A 276 12.79 -2.35 6.76
CA LYS A 276 13.71 -3.19 7.53
C LYS A 276 14.01 -4.48 6.77
N ARG A 277 15.23 -4.99 6.93
CA ARG A 277 15.61 -6.31 6.42
C ARG A 277 14.87 -7.41 7.20
N GLN A 278 14.49 -8.49 6.52
CA GLN A 278 13.86 -9.65 7.15
C GLN A 278 14.64 -10.11 8.39
N GLY A 279 13.95 -10.23 9.53
CA GLY A 279 14.51 -10.61 10.83
C GLY A 279 14.89 -9.43 11.74
N GLU A 280 14.89 -8.19 11.24
CA GLU A 280 15.12 -6.99 12.03
C GLU A 280 13.78 -6.47 12.58
N THR A 281 13.31 -6.96 13.72
CA THR A 281 11.97 -6.58 14.25
C THR A 281 11.99 -5.32 15.11
N GLN A 282 13.10 -5.02 15.79
CA GLN A 282 13.21 -3.86 16.68
C GLN A 282 14.59 -3.20 16.60
N TRP A 283 14.60 -1.89 16.35
CA TRP A 283 15.82 -1.08 16.32
C TRP A 283 15.99 -0.31 17.64
N PRO A 284 17.21 -0.27 18.21
CA PRO A 284 17.47 0.49 19.43
C PRO A 284 17.55 2.01 19.19
N TYR A 285 17.83 2.43 17.96
CA TYR A 285 17.88 3.83 17.51
C TYR A 285 17.63 3.91 16.00
N ALA A 286 17.12 5.03 15.50
CA ALA A 286 17.00 5.25 14.05
C ALA A 286 18.36 5.52 13.40
N VAL A 287 19.08 6.54 13.89
CA VAL A 287 20.38 6.97 13.33
C VAL A 287 21.35 7.30 14.45
N LYS A 288 22.47 6.59 14.48
CA LYS A 288 23.65 6.94 15.25
C LYS A 288 24.55 7.83 14.39
N ILE A 289 24.73 9.05 14.84
CA ILE A 289 25.46 10.09 14.12
C ILE A 289 26.95 9.94 14.42
N GLU A 290 27.75 10.09 13.38
CA GLU A 290 29.23 10.14 13.46
C GLU A 290 29.73 11.58 13.57
#